data_AF-A0A497FZM9-F1
#
_entry.id   AF-A0A497FZM9-F1
#
_cell.length_a   1.000
_cell.length_b   1.000
_cell.length_c   1.000
_cell.angle_alpha   90.00
_cell.angle_beta   90.00
_cell.angle_gamma   90.00
#
_symmetry.space_group_name_H-M   'P 1'
#
loop_
_entity.id
_entity.type
_entity.pdbx_description
1 polymer ?
#
loop_
_entity_poly.entity_id
_entity_poly.type
_entity_poly.pdbx_seq_one_letter_code
_entity_poly.pdbx_strand_id
1 'polypeptide(L)'
;GSSGSVVVKVKLVKGTPEEVVLSLEGLPSGASYSFSPSKVKPTGSSVLTINAGSAKGQYTVIIRATSKSGVTKTATLTIKFKEKKCIIATVTYGSEVADEVQLLRNFRDNIVLSTYAGRRFYVAFNAFYYSWSPYVAQWILANPWSKPVFKAAIYPLIGILLLSTSMAEPLTALSPELAVYLAGTLISYLIGLVYFSPVTVLVSLKKKWFKVSVLKKIGLVPVTCLLLCLISQVAAVDTALTVFTSMYVLSLVALAAYSTPIALRKLFLK
;
A
#
# COMPACT_ATOMS: atom_id res chain seq x y z
N GLY A 1 -4.47 -4.96 -11.03
CA GLY A 1 -5.08 -5.11 -9.69
C GLY A 1 -4.41 -6.27 -9.01
N SER A 2 -4.49 -6.36 -7.68
CA SER A 2 -3.83 -7.41 -6.87
C SER A 2 -4.10 -8.84 -7.34
N SER A 3 -5.23 -9.09 -8.00
CA SER A 3 -5.53 -10.34 -8.69
C SER A 3 -6.44 -10.12 -9.91
N GLY A 4 -6.53 -11.12 -10.78
CA GLY A 4 -7.47 -11.18 -11.90
C GLY A 4 -7.75 -12.62 -12.30
N SER A 5 -8.94 -12.90 -12.85
CA SER A 5 -9.34 -14.25 -13.23
C SER A 5 -9.80 -14.30 -14.69
N VAL A 6 -9.52 -15.42 -15.36
CA VAL A 6 -9.89 -15.69 -16.75
C VAL A 6 -10.46 -17.09 -16.86
N VAL A 7 -11.55 -17.26 -17.61
CA VAL A 7 -12.12 -18.58 -17.90
C VAL A 7 -11.40 -19.21 -19.08
N VAL A 8 -10.73 -20.33 -18.85
CA VAL A 8 -10.07 -21.14 -19.88
C VAL A 8 -11.05 -22.21 -20.36
N LYS A 9 -11.44 -22.16 -21.65
CA LYS A 9 -12.33 -23.14 -22.27
C LYS A 9 -11.52 -24.16 -23.05
N VAL A 10 -11.70 -25.44 -22.75
CA VAL A 10 -11.06 -26.55 -23.46
C VAL A 10 -12.12 -27.24 -24.30
N LYS A 11 -11.98 -27.17 -25.63
CA LYS A 11 -12.91 -27.77 -26.59
C LYS A 11 -12.30 -29.02 -27.22
N LEU A 12 -13.08 -30.10 -27.28
CA LEU A 12 -12.70 -31.28 -28.05
C LEU A 12 -12.89 -30.98 -29.55
N VAL A 13 -11.85 -31.18 -30.35
CA VAL A 13 -11.90 -30.95 -31.80
C VAL A 13 -12.27 -32.23 -32.54
N LYS A 14 -11.60 -33.35 -32.22
CA LYS A 14 -11.84 -34.69 -32.78
C LYS A 14 -11.40 -35.78 -31.79
N GLY A 15 -11.95 -36.98 -31.91
CA GLY A 15 -11.54 -38.17 -31.15
C GLY A 15 -12.23 -38.35 -29.80
N THR A 16 -11.69 -39.25 -28.97
CA THR A 16 -12.18 -39.52 -27.61
C THR A 16 -11.58 -38.49 -26.63
N PRO A 17 -12.38 -37.92 -25.71
CA PRO A 17 -11.88 -36.94 -24.77
C PRO A 17 -10.96 -37.55 -23.70
N GLU A 18 -9.70 -37.11 -23.70
CA GLU A 18 -8.70 -37.41 -22.67
C GLU A 18 -8.59 -36.26 -21.66
N GLU A 19 -8.32 -36.59 -20.40
CA GLU A 19 -8.05 -35.59 -19.37
C GLU A 19 -6.76 -34.83 -19.68
N VAL A 20 -6.82 -33.49 -19.64
CA VAL A 20 -5.67 -32.61 -19.82
C VAL A 20 -5.31 -31.91 -18.52
N VAL A 21 -4.01 -31.81 -18.26
CA VAL A 21 -3.44 -31.03 -17.14
C VAL A 21 -3.14 -29.62 -17.64
N LEU A 22 -3.59 -28.60 -16.91
CA LEU A 22 -3.34 -27.19 -17.23
C LEU A 22 -2.12 -26.66 -16.48
N SER A 23 -1.25 -25.95 -17.19
CA SER A 23 -0.13 -25.20 -16.61
C SER A 23 0.00 -23.81 -17.22
N LEU A 24 0.71 -22.92 -16.51
CA LEU A 24 1.00 -21.57 -16.97
C LEU A 24 2.53 -21.35 -16.99
N GLU A 25 3.03 -20.83 -18.11
CA GLU A 25 4.45 -20.50 -18.33
C GLU A 25 4.62 -18.99 -18.62
N GLY A 26 5.79 -18.44 -18.29
CA GLY A 26 6.12 -17.02 -18.55
C GLY A 26 5.59 -16.03 -17.52
N LEU A 27 5.14 -16.50 -16.35
CA LEU A 27 4.73 -15.63 -15.26
C LEU A 27 5.96 -14.99 -14.60
N PRO A 28 5.99 -13.67 -14.36
CA PRO A 28 7.12 -12.99 -13.73
C PRO A 28 7.33 -13.43 -12.28
N SER A 29 8.56 -13.23 -11.79
CA SER A 29 8.88 -13.39 -10.37
C SER A 29 7.99 -12.49 -9.51
N GLY A 30 7.49 -13.05 -8.41
CA GLY A 30 6.61 -12.32 -7.49
C GLY A 30 5.11 -12.37 -7.81
N ALA A 31 4.69 -13.01 -8.92
CA ALA A 31 3.29 -13.36 -9.17
C ALA A 31 3.04 -14.87 -8.93
N SER A 32 1.79 -15.23 -8.63
CA SER A 32 1.37 -16.63 -8.49
C SER A 32 0.08 -16.90 -9.26
N TYR A 33 -0.19 -18.17 -9.57
CA TYR A 33 -1.39 -18.58 -10.29
C TYR A 33 -2.00 -19.86 -9.71
N SER A 34 -3.29 -20.06 -9.95
CA SER A 34 -4.00 -21.30 -9.68
C SER A 34 -5.07 -21.58 -10.73
N PHE A 35 -5.36 -22.86 -10.95
CA PHE A 35 -6.44 -23.33 -11.80
C PHE A 35 -7.48 -24.07 -10.96
N SER A 36 -8.76 -23.78 -11.19
CA SER A 36 -9.88 -24.48 -10.55
C SER A 36 -10.91 -24.91 -11.59
N PRO A 37 -10.96 -26.21 -11.98
CA PRO A 37 -10.04 -27.30 -11.63
C PRO A 37 -8.71 -27.26 -12.43
N SER A 38 -7.63 -27.86 -11.92
CA SER A 38 -6.32 -27.94 -12.60
C SER A 38 -6.25 -29.00 -13.70
N LYS A 39 -7.23 -29.91 -13.73
CA LYS A 39 -7.43 -30.93 -14.76
C LYS A 39 -8.81 -30.78 -15.37
N VAL A 40 -8.90 -30.91 -16.68
CA VAL A 40 -10.17 -30.75 -17.41
C VAL A 40 -10.30 -31.89 -18.41
N LYS A 41 -11.47 -32.52 -18.46
CA LYS A 41 -11.83 -33.44 -19.55
C LYS A 41 -12.57 -32.64 -20.63
N PRO A 42 -12.08 -32.57 -21.88
CA PRO A 42 -12.76 -31.84 -22.95
C PRO A 42 -14.13 -32.48 -23.27
N THR A 43 -15.19 -31.72 -23.53
CA THR A 43 -15.29 -30.26 -23.50
C THR A 43 -15.58 -29.77 -22.07
N GLY A 44 -14.81 -28.81 -21.57
CA GLY A 44 -14.93 -28.29 -20.21
C GLY A 44 -14.25 -26.94 -20.00
N SER A 45 -14.27 -26.41 -18.78
CA SER A 45 -13.65 -25.13 -18.45
C SER A 45 -12.92 -25.16 -17.11
N SER A 46 -11.92 -24.30 -16.98
CA SER A 46 -11.21 -24.02 -15.74
C SER A 46 -11.09 -22.52 -15.51
N VAL A 47 -11.17 -22.09 -14.25
CA VAL A 47 -10.91 -20.71 -13.87
C VAL A 47 -9.43 -20.57 -13.53
N LEU A 48 -8.71 -19.79 -14.35
CA LEU A 48 -7.35 -19.34 -14.06
C LEU A 48 -7.45 -18.11 -13.17
N THR A 49 -6.90 -18.17 -11.96
CA THR A 49 -6.73 -17.03 -11.06
C THR A 49 -5.26 -16.66 -10.99
N ILE A 50 -4.96 -15.37 -11.21
CA ILE A 50 -3.59 -14.84 -11.18
C ILE A 50 -3.54 -13.80 -10.07
N ASN A 51 -2.60 -13.98 -9.13
CA ASN A 51 -2.27 -13.00 -8.11
C ASN A 51 -1.03 -12.25 -8.56
N ALA A 52 -1.16 -10.93 -8.68
CA ALA A 52 -0.09 -10.07 -9.18
C ALA A 52 1.12 -9.99 -8.24
N GLY A 53 0.90 -10.16 -6.93
CA GLY A 53 1.94 -9.98 -5.90
C GLY A 53 2.75 -8.70 -6.13
N SER A 54 4.06 -8.82 -6.37
CA SER A 54 4.97 -7.70 -6.65
C SER A 54 5.29 -7.50 -8.15
N ALA A 55 4.71 -8.29 -9.05
CA ALA A 55 4.99 -8.22 -10.48
C ALA A 55 4.55 -6.88 -11.11
N LYS A 56 5.37 -6.36 -12.02
CA LYS A 56 5.20 -5.05 -12.68
C LYS A 56 5.44 -5.20 -14.19
N GLY A 57 4.70 -4.47 -15.02
CA GLY A 57 4.88 -4.48 -16.46
C GLY A 57 3.88 -5.37 -17.22
N GLN A 58 4.20 -5.68 -18.47
CA GLN A 58 3.37 -6.46 -19.37
C GLN A 58 4.07 -7.75 -19.75
N TYR A 59 3.37 -8.88 -19.61
CA TYR A 59 3.91 -10.20 -19.91
C TYR A 59 2.95 -10.97 -20.81
N THR A 60 3.50 -11.73 -21.72
CA THR A 60 2.77 -12.73 -22.49
C THR A 60 3.00 -14.06 -21.82
N VAL A 61 1.94 -14.60 -21.20
CA VAL A 61 1.98 -15.93 -20.59
C VAL A 61 1.40 -16.96 -21.54
N ILE A 62 1.86 -18.19 -21.40
CA ILE A 62 1.42 -19.33 -22.21
C ILE A 62 0.65 -20.29 -21.30
N ILE A 63 -0.64 -20.46 -21.58
CA ILE A 63 -1.46 -21.51 -20.99
C ILE A 63 -1.20 -22.78 -21.80
N ARG A 64 -0.77 -23.85 -21.15
CA ARG A 64 -0.52 -25.16 -21.78
C ARG A 64 -1.50 -26.18 -21.24
N ALA A 65 -2.11 -26.95 -22.14
CA ALA A 65 -2.94 -28.11 -21.82
C ALA A 65 -2.24 -29.36 -22.38
N THR A 66 -1.94 -30.32 -21.51
CA THR A 66 -1.20 -31.55 -21.86
C THR A 66 -2.03 -32.78 -21.54
N SER A 67 -2.30 -33.63 -22.54
CA SER A 67 -2.95 -34.93 -22.33
C SER A 67 -1.98 -35.99 -21.81
N LYS A 68 -2.50 -37.10 -21.28
CA LYS A 68 -1.67 -38.27 -20.90
C LYS A 68 -0.92 -38.87 -22.08
N SER A 69 -1.48 -38.78 -23.28
CA SER A 69 -0.86 -39.22 -24.54
C SER A 69 0.24 -38.27 -25.06
N GLY A 70 0.52 -37.17 -24.36
CA GLY A 70 1.58 -36.22 -24.72
C GLY A 70 1.15 -35.15 -25.74
N VAL A 71 -0.13 -35.11 -26.14
CA VAL A 71 -0.65 -34.06 -27.03
C VAL A 71 -0.74 -32.76 -26.24
N THR A 72 -0.12 -31.71 -26.77
CA THR A 72 -0.12 -30.37 -26.15
C THR A 72 -0.85 -29.36 -27.02
N LYS A 73 -1.63 -28.48 -26.37
CA LYS A 73 -2.22 -27.29 -26.97
C LYS A 73 -1.92 -26.09 -26.11
N THR A 74 -1.66 -24.96 -26.75
CA THR A 74 -1.29 -23.71 -26.08
C THR A 74 -2.25 -22.59 -26.44
N ALA A 75 -2.42 -21.67 -25.51
CA ALA A 75 -3.10 -20.39 -25.71
C ALA A 75 -2.26 -19.29 -25.07
N THR A 76 -2.19 -18.13 -25.71
CA THR A 76 -1.45 -16.98 -25.18
C THR A 76 -2.41 -16.01 -24.50
N LEU A 77 -1.96 -15.44 -23.39
CA LEU A 77 -2.67 -14.39 -22.66
C LEU A 77 -1.71 -13.26 -22.37
N THR A 78 -2.06 -12.04 -22.79
CA THR A 78 -1.31 -10.84 -22.42
C THR A 78 -1.85 -10.29 -21.11
N ILE A 79 -0.99 -10.22 -20.10
CA ILE A 79 -1.30 -9.70 -18.78
C ILE A 79 -0.60 -8.36 -18.62
N LYS A 80 -1.37 -7.33 -18.28
CA LYS A 80 -0.83 -6.02 -17.90
C LYS A 80 -0.99 -5.81 -16.40
N PHE A 81 0.12 -5.92 -15.67
CA PHE A 81 0.16 -5.55 -14.26
C PHE A 81 0.11 -4.03 -14.16
N LYS A 82 -1.05 -3.49 -13.78
CA LYS A 82 -1.15 -2.06 -13.44
C LYS A 82 -0.26 -1.79 -12.24
N GLU A 83 0.85 -1.10 -12.47
CA GLU A 83 1.68 -0.58 -11.39
C GLU A 83 0.83 0.26 -10.46
N LYS A 84 0.95 0.03 -9.16
CA LYS A 84 0.54 1.03 -8.19
C LYS A 84 1.59 2.14 -8.31
N LYS A 85 1.19 3.28 -8.89
CA LYS A 85 2.09 4.40 -9.17
C LYS A 85 2.07 5.40 -8.02
N CYS A 86 3.24 5.89 -7.59
CA CYS A 86 3.32 7.09 -6.76
C CYS A 86 3.02 8.32 -7.64
N ILE A 87 1.80 8.41 -8.21
CA ILE A 87 1.51 9.27 -9.37
C ILE A 87 1.83 10.73 -9.12
N ILE A 88 1.52 11.26 -7.93
CA ILE A 88 1.84 12.66 -7.58
C ILE A 88 3.36 12.86 -7.60
N ALA A 89 4.13 11.96 -6.99
CA ALA A 89 5.59 12.05 -7.00
C ALA A 89 6.13 11.90 -8.43
N THR A 90 5.67 10.90 -9.20
CA THR A 90 6.08 10.70 -10.59
C THR A 90 5.87 11.94 -11.46
N VAL A 91 4.71 12.60 -11.39
CA VAL A 91 4.49 13.81 -12.20
C VAL A 91 5.25 15.03 -11.67
N THR A 92 5.48 15.09 -10.35
CA THR A 92 6.23 16.17 -9.70
C THR A 92 7.71 16.14 -10.07
N TYR A 93 8.32 14.94 -10.06
CA TYR A 93 9.73 14.73 -10.41
C TYR A 93 9.95 14.45 -11.90
N GLY A 94 8.88 14.18 -12.65
CA GLY A 94 8.90 14.03 -14.11
C GLY A 94 9.38 12.67 -14.61
N SER A 95 9.70 11.72 -13.72
CA SER A 95 10.17 10.39 -14.08
C SER A 95 9.68 9.33 -13.10
N GLU A 96 9.36 8.14 -13.60
CA GLU A 96 9.08 6.97 -12.78
C GLU A 96 10.35 6.38 -12.15
N VAL A 97 11.53 6.68 -12.71
CA VAL A 97 12.84 6.22 -12.22
C VAL A 97 13.61 7.29 -11.44
N ALA A 98 12.98 8.43 -11.13
CA ALA A 98 13.57 9.41 -10.24
C ALA A 98 13.83 8.80 -8.84
N ASP A 99 14.94 9.17 -8.22
CA ASP A 99 15.41 8.60 -6.95
C ASP A 99 14.36 8.78 -5.85
N GLU A 100 13.71 9.95 -5.77
CA GLU A 100 12.66 10.22 -4.79
C GLU A 100 11.44 9.31 -4.97
N VAL A 101 11.08 9.02 -6.23
CA VAL A 101 9.97 8.12 -6.56
C VAL A 101 10.33 6.68 -6.19
N GLN A 102 11.55 6.26 -6.46
CA GLN A 102 12.05 4.93 -6.13
C GLN A 102 12.18 4.74 -4.62
N LEU A 103 12.59 5.75 -3.87
CA LEU A 103 12.58 5.73 -2.41
C LEU A 103 11.18 5.46 -1.85
N LEU A 104 10.16 6.19 -2.34
CA LEU A 104 8.77 5.97 -1.93
C LEU A 104 8.27 4.57 -2.31
N ARG A 105 8.68 4.05 -3.48
CA ARG A 105 8.35 2.70 -3.94
C ARG A 105 9.01 1.64 -3.08
N ASN A 106 10.29 1.80 -2.73
CA ASN A 106 11.02 0.89 -1.86
C ASN A 106 10.44 0.86 -0.45
N PHE A 107 10.09 2.02 0.11
CA PHE A 107 9.38 2.09 1.38
C PHE A 107 8.06 1.31 1.33
N ARG A 108 7.25 1.53 0.30
CA ARG A 108 6.00 0.78 0.12
C ARG A 108 6.25 -0.72 -0.01
N ASP A 109 7.11 -1.12 -0.95
CA ASP A 109 7.25 -2.50 -1.38
C ASP A 109 7.96 -3.35 -0.31
N ASN A 110 9.03 -2.81 0.30
CA ASN A 110 9.91 -3.58 1.18
C ASN A 110 9.60 -3.40 2.67
N ILE A 111 8.94 -2.31 3.08
CA ILE A 111 8.61 -2.05 4.50
C ILE A 111 7.11 -2.24 4.75
N VAL A 112 6.26 -1.57 3.98
CA VAL A 112 4.81 -1.60 4.22
C VAL A 112 4.18 -2.91 3.73
N LEU A 113 4.47 -3.33 2.50
CA LEU A 113 3.82 -4.51 1.91
C LEU A 113 4.44 -5.84 2.35
N SER A 114 5.62 -5.81 2.98
CA SER A 114 6.26 -7.01 3.54
C SER A 114 5.57 -7.52 4.80
N THR A 115 4.81 -6.67 5.51
CA THR A 115 4.13 -7.00 6.77
C THR A 115 2.62 -7.12 6.62
N TYR A 116 1.98 -7.92 7.47
CA TYR A 116 0.54 -8.09 7.50
C TYR A 116 -0.17 -6.80 7.92
N ALA A 117 0.26 -6.15 9.00
CA ALA A 117 -0.30 -4.87 9.44
C ALA A 117 -0.15 -3.80 8.36
N GLY A 118 1.04 -3.68 7.76
CA GLY A 118 1.30 -2.73 6.68
C GLY A 118 0.46 -3.01 5.43
N ARG A 119 0.29 -4.28 5.03
CA ARG A 119 -0.62 -4.65 3.92
C ARG A 119 -2.06 -4.22 4.20
N ARG A 120 -2.57 -4.41 5.41
CA ARG A 120 -3.96 -4.02 5.77
C ARG A 120 -4.13 -2.51 5.79
N PHE A 121 -3.20 -1.77 6.39
CA PHE A 121 -3.18 -0.31 6.28
C PHE A 121 -3.17 0.15 4.81
N TYR A 122 -2.32 -0.49 3.99
CA TYR A 122 -2.16 -0.11 2.59
C TYR A 122 -3.43 -0.34 1.76
N VAL A 123 -4.33 -1.26 2.13
CA VAL A 123 -5.64 -1.40 1.47
C VAL A 123 -6.46 -0.11 1.62
N ALA A 124 -6.61 0.39 2.85
CA ALA A 124 -7.34 1.63 3.12
C ALA A 124 -6.63 2.85 2.52
N PHE A 125 -5.32 2.98 2.75
CA PHE A 125 -4.52 4.08 2.20
C PHE A 125 -4.59 4.14 0.69
N ASN A 126 -4.48 3.00 0.00
CA ASN A 126 -4.54 2.96 -1.46
C ASN A 126 -5.92 3.39 -1.97
N ALA A 127 -7.01 2.91 -1.35
CA ALA A 127 -8.35 3.34 -1.72
C ALA A 127 -8.54 4.86 -1.55
N PHE A 128 -8.09 5.40 -0.42
CA PHE A 128 -8.12 6.84 -0.15
C PHE A 128 -7.25 7.64 -1.13
N TYR A 129 -5.98 7.27 -1.31
CA TYR A 129 -5.04 8.01 -2.14
C TYR A 129 -5.49 8.10 -3.60
N TYR A 130 -5.92 7.00 -4.19
CA TYR A 130 -6.34 6.98 -5.61
C TYR A 130 -7.74 7.52 -5.86
N SER A 131 -8.53 7.83 -4.83
CA SER A 131 -9.83 8.47 -5.02
C SER A 131 -9.71 9.93 -5.49
N TRP A 132 -8.59 10.59 -5.17
CA TRP A 132 -8.37 12.01 -5.51
C TRP A 132 -7.02 12.31 -6.19
N SER A 133 -5.97 11.51 -5.95
CA SER A 133 -4.64 11.79 -6.50
C SER A 133 -4.54 11.86 -8.03
N PRO A 134 -5.36 11.14 -8.84
CA PRO A 134 -5.29 11.27 -10.29
C PRO A 134 -5.62 12.68 -10.79
N TYR A 135 -6.62 13.33 -10.18
CA TYR A 135 -7.01 14.70 -10.53
C TYR A 135 -5.88 15.70 -10.22
N VAL A 136 -5.24 15.54 -9.06
CA VAL A 136 -4.09 16.36 -8.68
C VAL A 136 -2.90 16.11 -9.62
N ALA A 137 -2.63 14.85 -9.97
CA ALA A 137 -1.53 14.53 -10.88
C ALA A 137 -1.73 15.12 -12.28
N GLN A 138 -2.96 15.07 -12.81
CA GLN A 138 -3.32 15.73 -14.06
C GLN A 138 -3.14 17.25 -13.99
N TRP A 139 -3.53 17.86 -12.86
CA TRP A 139 -3.37 19.30 -12.67
C TRP A 139 -1.90 19.73 -12.64
N ILE A 140 -1.02 18.98 -11.98
CA ILE A 140 0.44 19.24 -11.96
C ILE A 140 1.04 19.13 -13.37
N LEU A 141 0.59 18.14 -14.16
CA LEU A 141 1.02 17.99 -15.55
C LEU A 141 0.61 19.18 -16.42
N ALA A 142 -0.61 19.67 -16.25
CA ALA A 142 -1.12 20.85 -16.95
C ALA A 142 -0.43 22.16 -16.49
N ASN A 143 0.11 22.20 -15.27
CA ASN A 143 0.68 23.38 -14.64
C ASN A 143 2.11 23.13 -14.15
N PRO A 144 3.14 23.14 -15.03
CA PRO A 144 4.52 22.87 -14.66
C PRO A 144 5.08 23.77 -13.55
N TRP A 145 4.57 25.01 -13.44
CA TRP A 145 4.93 25.97 -12.40
C TRP A 145 4.60 25.49 -10.98
N SER A 146 3.68 24.52 -10.83
CA SER A 146 3.32 23.97 -9.52
C SER A 146 4.27 22.87 -9.04
N LYS A 147 5.09 22.28 -9.92
CA LYS A 147 6.05 21.22 -9.55
C LYS A 147 6.96 21.61 -8.38
N PRO A 148 7.57 22.82 -8.32
CA PRO A 148 8.39 23.23 -7.17
C PRO A 148 7.60 23.22 -5.85
N VAL A 149 6.33 23.61 -5.86
CA VAL A 149 5.46 23.58 -4.67
C VAL A 149 5.26 22.14 -4.19
N PHE A 150 4.96 21.22 -5.11
CA PHE A 150 4.82 19.80 -4.77
C PHE A 150 6.16 19.16 -4.34
N LYS A 151 7.30 19.56 -4.94
CA LYS A 151 8.63 19.12 -4.49
C LYS A 151 8.88 19.58 -3.06
N ALA A 152 8.64 20.85 -2.75
CA ALA A 152 8.78 21.40 -1.40
C ALA A 152 7.84 20.70 -0.40
N ALA A 153 6.63 20.33 -0.83
CA ALA A 153 5.70 19.57 0.00
C ALA A 153 6.11 18.11 0.20
N ILE A 154 6.74 17.45 -0.78
CA ILE A 154 7.17 16.05 -0.68
C ILE A 154 8.51 15.89 0.04
N TYR A 155 9.38 16.90 0.00
CA TYR A 155 10.73 16.78 0.55
C TYR A 155 10.77 16.46 2.06
N PRO A 156 10.00 17.14 2.94
CA PRO A 156 9.93 16.77 4.36
C PRO A 156 9.36 15.36 4.56
N LEU A 157 8.39 14.94 3.73
CA LEU A 157 7.83 13.60 3.79
C LEU A 157 8.92 12.54 3.55
N ILE A 158 9.78 12.73 2.54
CA ILE A 158 10.92 11.83 2.28
C ILE A 158 11.85 11.76 3.49
N GLY A 159 12.19 12.90 4.08
CA GLY A 159 13.03 12.96 5.29
C GLY A 159 12.39 12.23 6.48
N ILE A 160 11.09 12.41 6.69
CA ILE A 160 10.32 11.71 7.73
C ILE A 160 10.37 10.20 7.52
N LEU A 161 10.19 9.74 6.29
CA LEU A 161 10.24 8.31 5.95
C LEU A 161 11.62 7.74 6.26
N LEU A 162 12.69 8.35 5.74
CA LEU A 162 14.06 7.90 5.94
C LEU A 162 14.44 7.83 7.43
N LEU A 163 14.14 8.88 8.19
CA LEU A 163 14.39 8.94 9.63
C LEU A 163 13.62 7.85 10.38
N SER A 164 12.33 7.69 10.08
CA SER A 164 11.51 6.71 10.79
C SER A 164 11.91 5.28 10.46
N THR A 165 12.30 5.02 9.21
CA THR A 165 12.77 3.69 8.80
C THR A 165 14.13 3.36 9.37
N SER A 166 15.06 4.32 9.44
CA SER A 166 16.38 4.06 10.04
C SER A 166 16.27 3.77 11.54
N MET A 167 15.34 4.42 12.24
CA MET A 167 15.04 4.11 13.64
C MET A 167 14.38 2.75 13.83
N ALA A 168 13.61 2.28 12.85
CA ALA A 168 12.91 1.00 12.92
C ALA A 168 13.72 -0.19 12.40
N GLU A 169 14.78 0.06 11.61
CA GLU A 169 15.63 -0.96 10.99
C GLU A 169 16.14 -2.01 11.99
N PRO A 170 16.66 -1.66 13.19
CA PRO A 170 17.16 -2.65 14.14
C PRO A 170 16.10 -3.65 14.61
N LEU A 171 14.82 -3.26 14.62
CA LEU A 171 13.72 -4.12 15.05
C LEU A 171 13.28 -5.10 13.96
N THR A 172 13.67 -4.87 12.71
CA THR A 172 13.30 -5.73 11.58
C THR A 172 13.84 -7.16 11.76
N ALA A 173 15.01 -7.29 12.38
CA ALA A 173 15.62 -8.59 12.67
C ALA A 173 14.87 -9.38 13.76
N LEU A 174 14.22 -8.70 14.72
CA LEU A 174 13.40 -9.34 15.75
C LEU A 174 12.02 -9.69 15.21
N SER A 175 11.33 -8.69 14.66
CA SER A 175 10.03 -8.88 14.01
C SER A 175 9.74 -7.74 13.03
N PRO A 176 9.54 -8.05 11.73
CA PRO A 176 9.16 -7.05 10.74
C PRO A 176 7.86 -6.31 11.10
N GLU A 177 6.92 -6.98 11.79
CA GLU A 177 5.68 -6.38 12.26
C GLU A 177 5.92 -5.27 13.30
N LEU A 178 6.82 -5.47 14.26
CA LEU A 178 7.14 -4.44 15.24
C LEU A 178 7.83 -3.25 14.59
N ALA A 179 8.73 -3.52 13.63
CA ALA A 179 9.38 -2.49 12.84
C ALA A 179 8.37 -1.63 12.08
N VAL A 180 7.36 -2.22 11.41
CA VAL A 180 6.34 -1.43 10.70
C VAL A 180 5.45 -0.61 11.63
N TYR A 181 5.10 -1.12 12.83
CA TYR A 181 4.35 -0.33 13.80
C TYR A 181 5.18 0.85 14.30
N LEU A 182 6.45 0.65 14.63
CA LEU A 182 7.32 1.73 15.08
C LEU A 182 7.51 2.78 13.96
N ALA A 183 7.86 2.34 12.75
CA ALA A 183 8.01 3.23 11.60
C ALA A 183 6.70 3.99 11.33
N GLY A 184 5.55 3.29 11.29
CA GLY A 184 4.24 3.91 11.10
C GLY A 184 3.88 4.91 12.18
N THR A 185 4.27 4.64 13.43
CA THR A 185 4.07 5.57 14.56
C THR A 185 4.85 6.86 14.38
N LEU A 186 6.16 6.72 14.13
CA LEU A 186 7.07 7.85 13.93
C LEU A 186 6.64 8.68 12.71
N ILE A 187 6.33 8.03 11.59
CA ILE A 187 5.87 8.70 10.36
C ILE A 187 4.59 9.48 10.63
N SER A 188 3.57 8.85 11.23
CA SER A 188 2.28 9.51 11.49
C SER A 188 2.42 10.70 12.44
N TYR A 189 3.21 10.54 13.50
CA TYR A 189 3.46 11.61 14.46
C TYR A 189 4.21 12.77 13.82
N LEU A 190 5.29 12.50 13.09
CA LEU A 190 6.08 13.52 12.40
C LEU A 190 5.30 14.21 11.28
N ILE A 191 4.43 13.51 10.55
CA ILE A 191 3.52 14.13 9.58
C ILE A 191 2.59 15.13 10.28
N GLY A 192 2.02 14.75 11.43
CA GLY A 192 1.19 15.65 12.23
C GLY A 192 1.95 16.88 12.71
N LEU A 193 3.21 16.72 13.12
CA LEU A 193 4.08 17.84 13.51
C LEU A 193 4.42 18.74 12.32
N VAL A 194 4.86 18.21 11.18
CA VAL A 194 5.37 19.02 10.08
C VAL A 194 4.25 19.68 9.28
N TYR A 195 3.17 18.96 8.97
CA TYR A 195 2.13 19.45 8.06
C TYR A 195 0.93 20.09 8.78
N PHE A 196 0.54 19.57 9.95
CA PHE A 196 -0.68 20.01 10.62
C PHE A 196 -0.44 20.96 11.79
N SER A 197 0.69 20.83 12.49
CA SER A 197 0.98 21.69 13.65
C SER A 197 1.11 23.18 13.34
N PRO A 198 1.67 23.64 12.20
CA PRO A 198 1.74 25.07 11.92
C PRO A 198 0.34 25.71 11.91
N VAL A 199 -0.65 25.01 11.35
CA VAL A 199 -2.05 25.47 11.32
C VAL A 199 -2.66 25.51 12.72
N THR A 200 -2.46 24.47 13.53
CA THR A 200 -3.03 24.45 14.90
C THR A 200 -2.37 25.48 15.81
N VAL A 201 -1.07 25.75 15.63
CA VAL A 201 -0.35 26.82 16.33
C VAL A 201 -0.93 28.18 15.94
N LEU A 202 -1.10 28.47 14.65
CA LEU A 202 -1.71 29.72 14.18
C LEU A 202 -3.13 29.93 14.75
N VAL A 203 -3.95 28.87 14.76
CA VAL A 203 -5.30 28.92 15.37
C VAL A 203 -5.20 29.17 16.89
N SER A 204 -4.21 28.58 17.55
CA SER A 204 -4.00 28.76 18.99
C SER A 204 -3.60 30.20 19.35
N LEU A 205 -2.94 30.94 18.46
CA LEU A 205 -2.61 32.34 18.70
C LEU A 205 -3.86 33.20 18.83
N LYS A 206 -4.94 32.86 18.10
CA LYS A 206 -6.21 33.59 18.13
C LYS A 206 -7.24 33.02 19.10
N LYS A 207 -7.19 31.72 19.40
CA LYS A 207 -8.24 31.03 20.18
C LYS A 207 -7.67 30.13 21.27
N LYS A 208 -8.29 30.13 22.46
CA LYS A 208 -7.94 29.24 23.59
C LYS A 208 -8.61 27.85 23.48
N TRP A 209 -8.63 27.27 22.29
CA TRP A 209 -9.25 25.95 22.04
C TRP A 209 -8.45 24.78 22.62
N PHE A 210 -7.13 24.92 22.72
CA PHE A 210 -6.24 23.83 23.10
C PHE A 210 -6.10 23.69 24.63
N LYS A 211 -6.79 22.70 25.20
CA LYS A 211 -6.78 22.37 26.63
C LYS A 211 -6.07 21.04 26.91
N VAL A 212 -5.32 20.97 28.02
CA VAL A 212 -4.60 19.77 28.47
C VAL A 212 -5.55 18.60 28.78
N SER A 213 -6.74 18.87 29.31
CA SER A 213 -7.75 17.82 29.57
C SER A 213 -8.20 17.09 28.32
N VAL A 214 -8.35 17.82 27.20
CA VAL A 214 -8.69 17.25 25.89
C VAL A 214 -7.48 16.51 25.30
N LEU A 215 -6.26 17.03 25.47
CA LEU A 215 -5.04 16.35 25.03
C LEU A 215 -4.91 14.96 25.66
N LYS A 216 -5.21 14.80 26.95
CA LYS A 216 -5.20 13.48 27.61
C LYS A 216 -6.19 12.50 26.96
N LYS A 217 -7.38 12.96 26.60
CA LYS A 217 -8.38 12.13 25.90
C LYS A 217 -7.91 11.73 24.51
N ILE A 218 -7.38 12.68 23.74
CA ILE A 218 -6.82 12.42 22.41
C ILE A 218 -5.64 11.45 22.50
N GLY A 219 -4.78 11.59 23.51
CA GLY A 219 -3.63 10.71 23.73
C GLY A 219 -3.98 9.27 24.09
N LEU A 220 -5.18 9.02 24.64
CA LEU A 220 -5.64 7.66 24.91
C LEU A 220 -6.07 6.91 23.63
N VAL A 221 -6.57 7.63 22.63
CA VAL A 221 -7.07 7.04 21.37
C VAL A 221 -6.01 6.25 20.59
N PRO A 222 -4.78 6.74 20.33
CA PRO A 222 -3.77 5.94 19.63
C PRO A 222 -3.35 4.71 20.44
N VAL A 223 -3.34 4.79 21.78
CA VAL A 223 -3.01 3.64 22.63
C VAL A 223 -4.09 2.55 22.49
N THR A 224 -5.37 2.92 22.56
CA THR A 224 -6.46 1.95 22.38
C THR A 224 -6.50 1.40 20.96
N CYS A 225 -6.28 2.23 19.94
CA CYS A 225 -6.20 1.78 18.55
C CYS A 225 -5.03 0.81 18.33
N LEU A 226 -3.86 1.06 18.93
CA LEU A 226 -2.72 0.15 18.85
C LEU A 226 -3.04 -1.21 19.48
N LEU A 227 -3.64 -1.23 20.66
CA LEU A 227 -4.07 -2.48 21.30
C LEU A 227 -5.06 -3.25 20.41
N LEU A 228 -6.04 -2.57 19.82
CA LEU A 228 -7.00 -3.18 18.90
C LEU A 228 -6.35 -3.68 17.60
N CYS A 229 -5.31 -3.00 17.09
CA CYS A 229 -4.50 -3.49 15.98
C CYS A 229 -3.80 -4.79 16.35
N LEU A 230 -3.13 -4.84 17.51
CA LEU A 230 -2.42 -6.03 17.97
C LEU A 230 -3.38 -7.21 18.17
N ILE A 231 -4.55 -6.99 18.79
CA ILE A 231 -5.58 -8.02 18.96
C ILE A 231 -6.08 -8.51 17.60
N SER A 232 -6.42 -7.61 16.68
CA SER A 232 -6.93 -7.96 15.35
C SER A 232 -5.88 -8.67 14.50
N GLN A 233 -4.61 -8.35 14.71
CA GLN A 233 -3.48 -8.99 14.07
C GLN A 233 -3.29 -10.42 14.55
N VAL A 234 -3.28 -10.65 15.86
CA VAL A 234 -3.20 -12.00 16.45
C VAL A 234 -4.40 -12.84 16.05
N ALA A 235 -5.59 -12.24 16.01
CA ALA A 235 -6.82 -12.90 15.58
C ALA A 235 -6.95 -13.05 14.04
N ALA A 236 -5.99 -12.53 13.27
CA ALA A 236 -5.99 -12.54 11.79
C ALA A 236 -7.29 -11.99 11.16
N VAL A 237 -7.90 -10.96 11.76
CA VAL A 237 -9.15 -10.35 11.27
C VAL A 237 -8.84 -9.19 10.32
N ASP A 238 -8.83 -9.49 9.01
CA ASP A 238 -8.43 -8.58 7.93
C ASP A 238 -9.14 -7.20 7.96
N THR A 239 -10.47 -7.21 8.10
CA THR A 239 -11.31 -6.01 8.03
C THR A 239 -11.12 -5.12 9.26
N ALA A 240 -11.12 -5.73 10.44
CA ALA A 240 -10.88 -5.04 11.71
C ALA A 240 -9.48 -4.39 11.71
N LEU A 241 -8.45 -5.14 11.30
CA LEU A 241 -7.08 -4.60 11.25
C LEU A 241 -6.96 -3.44 10.25
N THR A 242 -7.66 -3.48 9.12
CA THR A 242 -7.69 -2.37 8.15
C THR A 242 -8.30 -1.10 8.76
N VAL A 243 -9.40 -1.24 9.50
CA VAL A 243 -10.06 -0.12 10.19
C VAL A 243 -9.17 0.44 11.29
N PHE A 244 -8.66 -0.42 12.18
CA PHE A 244 -7.90 0.03 13.33
C PHE A 244 -6.54 0.62 12.96
N THR A 245 -5.83 0.08 11.96
CA THR A 245 -4.57 0.69 11.49
C THR A 245 -4.80 2.08 10.90
N SER A 246 -5.92 2.29 10.19
CA SER A 246 -6.29 3.60 9.65
C SER A 246 -6.64 4.60 10.78
N MET A 247 -7.45 4.16 11.75
CA MET A 247 -7.78 4.97 12.93
C MET A 247 -6.54 5.31 13.75
N TYR A 248 -5.63 4.35 13.92
CA TYR A 248 -4.38 4.52 14.63
C TYR A 248 -3.53 5.62 14.01
N VAL A 249 -3.27 5.56 12.70
CA VAL A 249 -2.51 6.57 11.95
C VAL A 249 -3.15 7.96 12.10
N LEU A 250 -4.46 8.08 11.87
CA LEU A 250 -5.16 9.36 11.98
C LEU A 250 -5.12 9.93 13.41
N SER A 251 -5.26 9.07 14.42
CA SER A 251 -5.21 9.48 15.83
C SER A 251 -3.83 10.00 16.24
N LEU A 252 -2.74 9.42 15.71
CA LEU A 252 -1.37 9.91 15.94
C LEU A 252 -1.12 11.26 15.28
N VAL A 253 -1.57 11.45 14.03
CA VAL A 253 -1.50 12.74 13.32
C VAL A 253 -2.24 13.81 14.12
N ALA A 254 -3.45 13.50 14.60
CA ALA A 254 -4.25 14.41 15.41
C ALA A 254 -3.60 14.73 16.76
N LEU A 255 -3.02 13.72 17.44
CA LEU A 255 -2.31 13.91 18.70
C LEU A 255 -1.10 14.83 18.53
N ALA A 256 -0.28 14.59 17.52
CA ALA A 256 0.87 15.43 17.19
C ALA A 256 0.42 16.88 16.97
N ALA A 257 -0.52 17.10 16.05
CA ALA A 257 -1.01 18.44 15.71
C ALA A 257 -1.65 19.17 16.90
N TYR A 258 -2.37 18.46 17.78
CA TYR A 258 -3.06 19.07 18.93
C TYR A 258 -2.11 19.36 20.10
N SER A 259 -1.04 18.57 20.27
CA SER A 259 -0.10 18.72 21.38
C SER A 259 0.87 19.89 21.21
N THR A 260 1.27 20.21 19.98
CA THR A 260 2.25 21.27 19.66
C THR A 260 1.90 22.64 20.26
N PRO A 261 0.70 23.23 20.07
CA PRO A 261 0.39 24.55 20.64
C PRO A 261 0.44 24.55 22.17
N ILE A 262 0.08 23.45 22.83
CA ILE A 262 0.13 23.33 24.30
C ILE A 262 1.59 23.31 24.77
N ALA A 263 2.45 22.55 24.09
CA ALA A 263 3.88 22.48 24.40
C ALA A 263 4.56 23.84 24.21
N LEU A 264 4.31 24.53 23.09
CA LEU A 264 4.88 25.85 22.80
C LEU A 264 4.44 26.90 23.82
N ARG A 265 3.17 26.92 24.22
CA ARG A 265 2.71 27.84 25.29
C ARG A 265 3.43 27.60 26.61
N LYS A 266 3.71 26.34 26.98
CA LYS A 266 4.48 26.04 28.20
C LYS A 266 5.95 26.45 28.13
N LEU A 267 6.54 26.38 26.93
CA LEU A 267 7.95 26.72 26.71
C LEU A 267 8.19 28.23 26.60
N PHE A 268 7.28 28.96 25.92
CA PHE A 268 7.49 30.37 25.55
C PHE A 268 6.59 31.38 26.28
N LEU A 269 5.51 30.97 26.95
CA LEU A 269 4.59 31.87 27.67
C LEU A 269 4.58 31.58 29.18
N LYS A 270 5.75 31.27 29.76
CA LYS A 270 5.94 31.39 31.21
C LYS A 270 5.89 32.86 31.61
#